data_AF-A0A0C7NHV2-F1
#
_entry.id   AF-A0A0C7NHV2-F1
#
_cell.length_a   1.000
_cell.length_b   1.000
_cell.length_c   1.000
_cell.angle_alpha   90.00
_cell.angle_beta   90.00
_cell.angle_gamma   90.00
#
_symmetry.space_group_name_H-M   'P 1'
#
loop_
_entity.id
_entity.type
_entity.pdbx_description
1 polymer ?
#
loop_
_entity_poly.entity_id
_entity_poly.type
_entity_poly.pdbx_seq_one_letter_code
_entity_poly.pdbx_strand_id
1 'polypeptide(L)'
;MVFATAIVIYKTGSGGTYFYYLTRENKRYDMYNRLIKEAELSLETAKFLEEELQLKRPEIHLDIGLNGKSKDIFNSLTGYVKGLGYDCKTKPYSFAATNIAHIYTK
;
A
#
# COMPACT_ATOMS: atom_id res chain seq x y z
N MET A 1 -14.11 4.57 -9.70
CA MET A 1 -13.39 4.39 -8.42
C MET A 1 -11.99 4.95 -8.55
N VAL A 2 -11.44 5.54 -7.49
CA VAL A 2 -10.09 6.12 -7.49
C VAL A 2 -9.26 5.42 -6.41
N PHE A 3 -8.05 5.03 -6.78
CA PHE A 3 -7.04 4.46 -5.91
C PHE A 3 -5.85 5.41 -5.84
N ALA A 4 -5.25 5.56 -4.68
CA ALA A 4 -4.04 6.35 -4.50
C ALA A 4 -2.90 5.42 -4.06
N THR A 5 -1.80 5.44 -4.79
CA THR A 5 -0.57 4.76 -4.40
C THR A 5 0.45 5.80 -4.00
N ALA A 6 1.03 5.66 -2.80
CA ALA A 6 2.05 6.56 -2.29
C ALA A 6 3.37 5.82 -2.07
N ILE A 7 4.45 6.41 -2.55
CA ILE A 7 5.84 5.98 -2.32
C ILE A 7 6.43 6.94 -1.31
N VAL A 8 6.78 6.44 -0.12
CA VAL A 8 7.34 7.25 0.95
C VAL A 8 8.82 6.92 1.11
N ILE A 9 9.66 7.95 1.05
CA ILE A 9 11.10 7.84 1.25
C ILE A 9 11.43 8.56 2.55
N TYR A 10 11.85 7.80 3.55
CA TYR A 10 12.21 8.34 4.87
C TYR A 10 13.71 8.19 5.12
N LYS A 11 14.35 9.27 5.59
CA LYS A 11 15.75 9.27 6.02
C LYS A 11 15.81 9.69 7.49
N THR A 12 16.19 8.75 8.36
CA THR A 12 16.32 8.98 9.80
C THR A 12 17.23 10.19 10.07
N GLY A 13 16.72 11.15 10.84
CA GLY A 13 17.44 12.39 11.18
C GLY A 13 17.53 13.44 10.07
N SER A 14 16.95 13.20 8.89
CA SER A 14 16.94 14.16 7.77
C SER A 14 15.56 14.38 7.14
N GLY A 15 14.50 13.88 7.77
CA GLY A 15 13.13 14.01 7.30
C GLY A 15 12.73 12.94 6.28
N GLY A 16 11.76 13.27 5.41
CA GLY A 16 11.28 12.36 4.38
C GLY A 16 10.58 13.11 3.27
N THR A 17 10.43 12.44 2.13
CA THR A 17 9.65 12.91 0.99
C THR A 17 8.68 11.82 0.56
N TYR A 18 7.69 12.17 -0.24
CA TYR A 18 6.78 11.20 -0.81
C TYR A 18 6.38 11.60 -2.23
N PHE A 19 6.05 10.59 -3.01
CA PHE A 19 5.40 10.71 -4.31
C PHE A 19 4.09 9.96 -4.24
N TYR A 20 3.09 10.40 -4.99
CA TYR A 20 1.86 9.65 -5.13
C TYR A 20 1.33 9.76 -6.55
N TYR A 21 0.54 8.77 -6.95
CA TYR A 21 -0.21 8.82 -8.20
C TYR A 21 -1.60 8.22 -7.99
N LEU A 22 -2.53 8.62 -8.84
CA LEU A 22 -3.93 8.22 -8.77
C LEU A 22 -4.27 7.29 -9.95
N THR A 23 -4.83 6.13 -9.64
CA THR A 23 -5.38 5.20 -10.63
C THR A 23 -6.90 5.33 -10.64
N ARG A 24 -7.48 5.62 -11.80
CA ARG A 24 -8.93 5.74 -11.98
C ARG A 24 -9.45 4.56 -12.79
N GLU A 25 -10.47 3.89 -12.25
CA GLU A 25 -11.14 2.79 -12.95
C GLU A 25 -12.66 2.98 -12.99
N ASN A 26 -13.26 2.60 -14.11
CA ASN A 26 -14.72 2.63 -14.28
C ASN A 26 -15.44 1.40 -13.70
N LYS A 27 -14.71 0.51 -13.01
CA LYS A 27 -15.25 -0.66 -12.32
C LYS A 27 -15.78 -0.29 -10.93
N ARG A 28 -16.90 -0.92 -10.53
CA ARG A 28 -17.39 -0.88 -9.14
C ARG A 28 -16.70 -1.98 -8.34
N TYR A 29 -16.25 -1.64 -7.14
CA TYR A 29 -15.64 -2.56 -6.20
C TYR A 29 -16.48 -2.64 -4.93
N ASP A 30 -16.63 -3.84 -4.37
CA ASP A 30 -17.01 -3.99 -2.97
C ASP A 30 -15.78 -3.74 -2.08
N MET A 31 -15.97 -3.81 -0.76
CA MET A 31 -14.88 -3.57 0.19
C MET A 31 -13.71 -4.56 -0.03
N TYR A 32 -14.01 -5.82 -0.33
CA TYR A 32 -13.01 -6.89 -0.45
C TYR A 32 -12.13 -6.68 -1.69
N ASN A 33 -12.76 -6.53 -2.85
CA ASN A 33 -12.06 -6.34 -4.11
C ASN A 33 -11.31 -4.99 -4.14
N ARG A 34 -11.81 -3.98 -3.42
CA ARG A 34 -11.10 -2.72 -3.24
C ARG A 34 -9.74 -2.92 -2.55
N LEU A 35 -9.72 -3.63 -1.43
CA LEU A 35 -8.50 -3.88 -0.65
C LEU A 35 -7.50 -4.73 -1.44
N ILE A 36 -8.00 -5.73 -2.17
CA ILE A 36 -7.16 -6.54 -3.07
C ILE A 36 -6.52 -5.63 -4.12
N LYS A 37 -7.31 -4.76 -4.76
CA LYS A 37 -6.79 -3.85 -5.79
C LYS A 37 -5.76 -2.86 -5.26
N GLU A 38 -5.95 -2.33 -4.05
CA GLU A 38 -4.98 -1.47 -3.38
C GLU A 38 -3.65 -2.21 -3.11
N ALA A 39 -3.73 -3.48 -2.68
CA ALA A 39 -2.54 -4.31 -2.48
C ALA A 39 -1.82 -4.62 -3.81
N GLU A 40 -2.56 -4.96 -4.86
CA GLU A 40 -2.01 -5.20 -6.21
C GLU A 40 -1.25 -3.98 -6.74
N LEU A 41 -1.86 -2.79 -6.69
CA LEU A 41 -1.22 -1.56 -7.15
C LEU A 41 0.06 -1.23 -6.36
N SER A 42 0.05 -1.52 -5.05
CA SER A 42 1.23 -1.34 -4.20
C SER A 42 2.36 -2.31 -4.55
N LEU A 43 2.03 -3.58 -4.81
CA LEU A 43 2.98 -4.61 -5.20
C LEU A 43 3.56 -4.38 -6.60
N GLU A 44 2.73 -3.96 -7.56
CA GLU A 44 3.19 -3.58 -8.90
C GLU A 44 4.19 -2.42 -8.82
N THR A 45 3.89 -1.41 -7.99
CA THR A 45 4.79 -0.28 -7.75
C THR A 45 6.10 -0.72 -7.11
N ALA A 46 6.01 -1.59 -6.10
CA ALA A 46 7.20 -2.10 -5.42
C ALA A 46 8.12 -2.90 -6.35
N LYS A 47 7.52 -3.74 -7.20
CA LYS A 47 8.23 -4.49 -8.24
C LYS A 47 8.91 -3.56 -9.24
N PHE A 48 8.21 -2.53 -9.71
CA PHE A 48 8.79 -1.52 -10.59
C PHE A 48 9.99 -0.80 -9.93
N LEU A 49 9.85 -0.40 -8.66
CA LEU A 49 10.94 0.25 -7.92
C LEU A 49 12.17 -0.66 -7.78
N GLU A 50 11.96 -1.95 -7.52
CA GLU A 50 13.03 -2.93 -7.35
C GLU A 50 13.69 -3.33 -8.68
N GLU A 51 12.90 -3.72 -9.68
CA GLU A 51 13.42 -4.34 -10.91
C GLU A 51 13.86 -3.30 -11.94
N GLU A 52 13.05 -2.26 -12.17
CA GLU A 52 13.31 -1.27 -13.22
C GLU A 52 14.20 -0.13 -12.73
N LEU A 53 14.01 0.29 -11.48
CA LEU A 53 14.78 1.40 -10.88
C LEU A 53 15.94 0.94 -9.99
N GLN A 54 16.09 -0.37 -9.77
CA GLN A 54 17.16 -0.97 -8.95
C GLN A 54 17.25 -0.37 -7.54
N LEU A 55 16.12 0.09 -7.00
CA LEU A 55 16.05 0.63 -5.65
C LEU A 55 15.99 -0.50 -4.63
N LYS A 56 16.32 -0.17 -3.37
CA LYS A 56 16.13 -1.11 -2.27
C LYS A 56 14.67 -1.56 -2.21
N ARG A 57 14.47 -2.86 -2.04
CA ARG A 57 13.15 -3.47 -1.83
C ARG A 57 12.34 -2.68 -0.78
N PRO A 58 11.16 -2.16 -1.14
CA PRO A 58 10.34 -1.37 -0.23
C PRO A 58 9.51 -2.27 0.71
N GLU A 59 9.09 -1.69 1.83
CA GLU A 59 8.05 -2.26 2.69
C GLU A 59 6.67 -1.89 2.14
N ILE A 60 5.74 -2.84 2.12
CA ILE A 60 4.37 -2.62 1.65
C ILE A 60 3.49 -2.24 2.82
N HIS A 61 2.84 -1.09 2.72
CA HIS A 61 1.93 -0.57 3.73
C HIS A 61 0.50 -0.70 3.25
N LEU A 62 -0.28 -1.60 3.85
CA LEU A 62 -1.69 -1.77 3.52
C LEU A 62 -2.57 -1.05 4.54
N ASP A 63 -3.51 -0.23 4.07
CA ASP A 63 -4.50 0.45 4.93
C ASP A 63 -5.69 -0.46 5.25
N ILE A 64 -5.42 -1.51 6.01
CA ILE A 64 -6.43 -2.47 6.47
C ILE A 64 -6.56 -2.35 7.99
N GLY A 65 -7.76 -2.02 8.46
CA GLY A 65 -8.09 -2.03 9.89
C GLY A 65 -8.39 -3.44 10.40
N LEU A 66 -8.06 -3.73 11.66
CA LEU A 66 -8.21 -5.04 12.31
C LEU A 66 -9.67 -5.39 12.72
N ASN A 67 -10.67 -4.68 12.22
CA ASN A 67 -12.07 -4.91 12.63
C ASN A 67 -12.67 -6.14 11.92
N GLY A 68 -13.48 -6.93 12.65
CA GLY A 68 -13.79 -8.35 12.41
C GLY A 68 -13.95 -8.85 10.96
N LYS A 69 -14.71 -8.16 10.09
CA LYS A 69 -14.91 -8.60 8.69
C LYS A 69 -13.67 -8.45 7.80
N SER A 70 -12.74 -7.59 8.19
CA SER A 70 -11.50 -7.30 7.46
C SER A 70 -10.35 -8.22 7.85
N LYS A 71 -10.49 -9.03 8.92
CA LYS A 71 -9.40 -9.85 9.47
C LYS A 71 -9.01 -11.02 8.55
N ASP A 72 -9.97 -11.67 7.91
CA ASP A 72 -9.68 -12.80 7.02
C ASP A 72 -8.97 -12.31 5.74
N ILE A 73 -9.42 -11.17 5.21
CA ILE A 73 -8.77 -10.47 4.09
C ILE A 73 -7.36 -10.04 4.50
N PHE A 74 -7.23 -9.47 5.69
CA PHE A 74 -5.96 -9.01 6.22
C PHE A 74 -4.92 -10.13 6.23
N ASN A 75 -5.28 -11.30 6.77
CA ASN A 75 -4.38 -12.44 6.83
C ASN A 75 -4.01 -12.92 5.42
N SER A 76 -4.99 -12.97 4.52
CA SER A 76 -4.80 -13.38 3.12
C SER A 76 -3.86 -12.44 2.37
N LEU A 77 -4.09 -11.12 2.46
CA LEU A 77 -3.26 -10.11 1.81
C LEU A 77 -1.86 -10.02 2.42
N THR A 78 -1.74 -10.12 3.74
CA THR A 78 -0.45 -10.16 4.41
C THR A 78 0.35 -11.40 3.99
N GLY A 79 -0.30 -12.56 3.91
CA GLY A 79 0.30 -13.80 3.42
C GLY A 79 0.73 -13.68 1.97
N TYR A 80 -0.09 -13.07 1.12
CA TYR A 80 0.22 -12.83 -0.29
C TYR A 80 1.46 -11.93 -0.46
N VAL A 81 1.49 -10.77 0.21
CA VAL A 81 2.63 -9.84 0.17
C VAL A 81 3.93 -10.52 0.62
N LYS A 82 3.87 -11.28 1.73
CA LYS A 82 5.03 -12.04 2.23
C LYS A 82 5.44 -13.18 1.30
N GLY A 83 4.49 -13.85 0.67
CA GLY A 83 4.75 -14.91 -0.31
C GLY A 83 5.50 -14.40 -1.54
N LEU A 84 5.39 -13.12 -1.86
CA LEU A 84 6.16 -12.43 -2.90
C LEU A 84 7.52 -11.88 -2.41
N GLY A 85 7.88 -12.14 -1.15
CA GLY A 85 9.16 -11.72 -0.57
C GLY A 85 9.19 -10.27 -0.10
N TYR A 86 8.05 -9.61 0.03
CA TYR A 86 7.97 -8.25 0.58
C TYR A 86 7.55 -8.25 2.05
N ASP A 87 8.10 -7.31 2.82
CA ASP A 87 7.63 -7.02 4.15
C ASP A 87 6.29 -6.27 4.10
N CYS A 88 5.38 -6.63 5.00
CA CYS A 88 4.05 -6.01 5.10
C CYS A 88 3.90 -5.31 6.45
N LYS A 89 3.56 -4.02 6.44
CA LYS A 89 3.20 -3.24 7.62
C LYS A 89 1.75 -2.80 7.55
N THR A 90 1.08 -2.83 8.69
CA THR A 90 -0.30 -2.38 8.83
C THR A 90 -0.42 -1.45 10.03
N LYS A 91 -1.55 -0.74 10.16
CA LYS A 91 -1.78 0.16 11.30
C LYS A 91 -1.53 -0.58 12.63
N PRO A 92 -0.89 0.07 13.62
CA PRO A 92 -0.49 1.49 13.66
C PRO A 92 0.86 1.80 12.99
N TYR A 93 1.60 0.79 12.52
CA TYR A 93 2.96 0.97 11.99
C TYR A 93 3.00 1.58 10.58
N SER A 94 1.86 1.69 9.89
CA SER A 94 1.72 2.34 8.58
C SER A 94 1.33 3.83 8.62
N PHE A 95 1.33 4.46 9.80
CA PHE A 95 0.79 5.81 10.04
C PHE A 95 1.30 6.89 9.07
N ALA A 96 2.59 6.86 8.69
CA ALA A 96 3.16 7.81 7.74
C ALA A 96 2.49 7.74 6.35
N ALA A 97 2.27 6.52 5.83
CA ALA A 97 1.63 6.30 4.54
C ALA A 97 0.12 6.63 4.59
N THR A 98 -0.55 6.26 5.69
CA THR A 98 -1.99 6.55 5.87
C THR A 98 -2.27 8.06 5.90
N ASN A 99 -1.52 8.84 6.69
CA ASN A 99 -1.80 10.29 6.78
C ASN A 99 -1.58 11.00 5.45
N ILE A 100 -0.57 10.57 4.67
CA ILE A 100 -0.30 11.15 3.36
C ILE A 100 -1.40 10.75 2.35
N ALA A 101 -1.77 9.48 2.26
CA ALA A 101 -2.78 9.02 1.31
C ALA A 101 -4.19 9.60 1.59
N HIS A 102 -4.55 9.72 2.86
CA HIS A 102 -5.88 10.20 3.29
C HIS A 102 -6.10 11.70 3.04
N ILE A 103 -5.04 12.50 2.82
CA ILE A 103 -5.15 13.91 2.42
C ILE A 103 -5.66 14.04 0.96
N TYR A 104 -5.37 13.07 0.11
CA TYR A 104 -5.60 13.18 -1.34
C TYR A 104 -6.76 12.33 -1.88
N THR A 105 -7.40 11.51 -1.04
CA THR A 105 -8.63 10.77 -1.38
C THR A 105 -9.83 11.43 -0.70
N LYS A 106 -10.58 12.24 -1.47
CA LYS A 106 -11.96 12.67 -1.16
C LYS A 106 -12.94 11.95 -2.07
#